data_AF-A0A969R331-F1
#
_entry.id   AF-A0A969R331-F1
#
_cell.length_a   1.000
_cell.length_b   1.000
_cell.length_c   1.000
_cell.angle_alpha   90.00
_cell.angle_beta   90.00
_cell.angle_gamma   90.00
#
_symmetry.space_group_name_H-M   'P 1'
#
loop_
_entity.id
_entity.type
_entity.pdbx_description
1 polymer ?
#
loop_
_entity_poly.entity_id
_entity_poly.type
_entity_poly.pdbx_seq_one_letter_code
_entity_poly.pdbx_strand_id
1 'polypeptide(L)'
;MYAAAGLDNLHEPQGVIAEAQAAASEVFGAAQTHFLVNGTTAGILASVSACCGPEATLVMSRASHMSVFNAAAAAGALLLLPCRA
;
A
#
# COMPACT_ATOMS: atom_id res chain seq x y z
N MET A 1 -2.69 -9.03 19.67
CA MET A 1 -1.41 -8.46 20.13
C MET A 1 -1.75 -7.24 20.98
N TYR A 2 -1.40 -7.21 22.27
CA TYR A 2 -1.62 -6.02 23.10
C TYR A 2 -0.35 -5.17 23.07
N ALA A 3 -0.46 -3.92 22.62
CA ALA A 3 0.62 -2.94 22.76
C ALA A 3 0.92 -2.73 24.26
N ALA A 4 2.19 -2.45 24.60
CA ALA A 4 2.55 -2.15 25.97
C ALA A 4 1.73 -0.96 26.50
N ALA A 5 1.41 -0.94 27.79
CA ALA A 5 0.57 0.10 28.39
C ALA A 5 1.03 1.51 27.99
N GLY A 6 0.15 2.25 27.29
CA GLY A 6 0.43 3.61 26.79
C GLY A 6 1.01 3.70 25.38
N LEU A 7 1.25 2.58 24.70
CA LEU A 7 1.66 2.54 23.28
C LEU A 7 0.49 2.12 22.39
N ASP A 8 0.57 2.54 21.12
CA ASP A 8 -0.37 2.16 20.06
C ASP A 8 0.30 1.19 19.08
N ASN A 9 -0.49 0.37 18.40
CA ASN A 9 0.01 -0.64 17.46
C ASN A 9 -0.14 -0.14 16.02
N LEU A 10 0.95 0.11 15.31
CA LEU A 10 0.92 0.56 13.92
C LEU A 10 0.13 -0.38 12.98
N HIS A 11 0.15 -1.69 13.23
CA HIS A 11 -0.53 -2.68 12.38
C HIS A 11 -2.05 -2.72 12.60
N GLU A 12 -2.50 -2.25 13.76
CA GLU A 12 -3.92 -2.15 14.13
C GLU A 12 -4.09 -0.90 15.00
N PRO A 13 -4.00 0.29 14.39
CA PRO A 13 -3.94 1.54 15.13
C PRO A 13 -5.32 1.87 15.71
N GLN A 14 -5.37 2.13 17.01
CA GLN A 14 -6.62 2.42 17.74
C GLN A 14 -6.57 3.71 18.55
N GLY A 15 -5.41 4.35 18.67
CA GLY A 15 -5.23 5.59 19.43
C GLY A 15 -4.49 6.66 18.62
N VAL A 16 -3.39 7.17 19.18
CA VAL A 16 -2.64 8.31 18.62
C VAL A 16 -2.18 8.11 17.18
N ILE A 17 -1.93 6.86 16.75
CA ILE A 17 -1.54 6.59 15.36
C ILE A 17 -2.76 6.72 14.44
N ALA A 18 -3.93 6.23 14.86
CA ALA A 18 -5.16 6.35 14.08
C ALA A 18 -5.59 7.82 13.93
N GLU A 19 -5.48 8.60 15.00
CA GLU A 19 -5.74 10.05 14.97
C GLU A 19 -4.77 10.77 14.02
N ALA A 20 -3.48 10.44 14.08
CA ALA A 20 -2.47 11.03 13.19
C ALA A 20 -2.70 10.65 11.72
N GLN A 21 -3.13 9.41 11.44
CA GLN A 21 -3.50 8.98 10.10
C GLN A 21 -4.75 9.70 9.57
N ALA A 22 -5.74 9.95 10.42
CA ALA A 22 -6.93 10.73 10.06
C ALA A 22 -6.55 12.18 9.73
N ALA A 23 -5.77 12.84 10.58
CA ALA A 23 -5.26 14.19 10.31
C ALA A 23 -4.43 14.25 9.01
N ALA A 24 -3.58 13.24 8.77
CA ALA A 24 -2.81 13.15 7.53
C ALA A 24 -3.72 12.99 6.29
N SER A 25 -4.82 12.25 6.40
CA SER A 25 -5.77 12.10 5.30
C SER A 25 -6.41 13.44 4.88
N GLU A 26 -6.71 14.30 5.85
CA GLU A 26 -7.21 15.66 5.60
C GLU A 26 -6.15 16.52 4.90
N VAL A 27 -4.91 16.48 5.39
CA VAL A 27 -3.78 17.25 4.83
C VAL A 27 -3.47 16.84 3.39
N PHE A 28 -3.47 15.54 3.10
CA PHE A 28 -3.17 15.03 1.77
C PHE A 28 -4.38 14.98 0.83
N GLY A 29 -5.59 15.27 1.32
CA GLY A 29 -6.83 15.16 0.55
C GLY A 29 -7.15 13.74 0.11
N ALA A 30 -6.77 12.74 0.91
CA ALA A 30 -6.98 11.32 0.62
C ALA A 30 -8.18 10.79 1.40
N ALA A 31 -8.88 9.78 0.86
CA ALA A 31 -9.99 9.14 1.57
C ALA A 31 -9.52 8.43 2.86
N GLN A 32 -8.33 7.84 2.82
CA GLN A 32 -7.65 7.20 3.96
C GLN A 32 -6.14 7.37 3.80
N THR A 33 -5.40 7.40 4.90
CA THR A 33 -3.94 7.43 4.91
C THR A 33 -3.40 6.37 5.85
N HIS A 34 -2.39 5.63 5.39
CA HIS A 34 -1.71 4.60 6.17
C HIS A 34 -0.24 4.91 6.34
N PHE A 35 0.24 4.89 7.58
CA PHE A 35 1.65 5.10 7.86
C PHE A 35 2.44 3.81 7.59
N LEU A 36 3.65 3.99 7.05
CA LEU A 36 4.52 2.89 6.62
C LEU A 36 5.91 3.11 7.17
N VAL A 37 6.52 2.04 7.71
CA VAL A 37 7.89 2.06 8.24
C VAL A 37 8.91 1.41 7.31
N ASN A 38 8.45 0.66 6.31
CA ASN A 38 9.28 -0.06 5.33
C ASN A 38 9.38 0.67 3.98
N GLY A 39 9.20 1.99 4.01
CA GLY A 39 9.24 2.87 2.84
C GLY A 39 8.15 2.59 1.79
N THR A 40 8.28 3.26 0.64
CA THR A 40 7.29 3.20 -0.45
C THR A 40 7.17 1.82 -1.07
N THR A 41 8.22 1.00 -1.05
CA THR A 41 8.17 -0.39 -1.54
C THR A 41 7.09 -1.20 -0.84
N ALA A 42 7.00 -1.13 0.49
CA ALA A 42 5.95 -1.82 1.25
C ALA A 42 4.56 -1.28 0.93
N GLY A 43 4.43 0.04 0.73
CA GLY A 43 3.17 0.65 0.32
C GLY A 43 2.69 0.15 -1.03
N ILE A 44 3.58 0.03 -2.02
CA ILE A 44 3.26 -0.52 -3.35
C ILE A 44 2.84 -1.98 -3.25
N LEU A 45 3.59 -2.80 -2.50
CA LEU A 45 3.26 -4.21 -2.26
C LEU A 45 1.85 -4.35 -1.66
N ALA A 46 1.56 -3.59 -0.60
CA ALA A 46 0.26 -3.58 0.05
C ALA A 46 -0.85 -3.11 -0.89
N SER A 47 -0.63 -2.03 -1.63
CA SER A 47 -1.63 -1.45 -2.54
C SER A 47 -2.00 -2.40 -3.67
N VAL A 48 -1.01 -3.04 -4.31
CA VAL A 48 -1.27 -4.02 -5.37
C VAL A 48 -1.95 -5.26 -4.80
N SER A 49 -1.48 -5.77 -3.66
CA SER A 49 -2.07 -6.98 -3.04
C SER A 49 -3.51 -6.75 -2.55
N ALA A 50 -3.86 -5.53 -2.17
CA ALA A 50 -5.23 -5.19 -1.77
C ALA A 50 -6.20 -5.15 -2.97
N CYS A 51 -5.72 -4.84 -4.16
CA CYS A 51 -6.55 -4.66 -5.35
C CYS A 51 -6.46 -5.82 -6.36
N CYS A 52 -5.40 -6.63 -6.30
CA CYS A 52 -5.11 -7.69 -7.25
C CYS A 52 -4.96 -9.04 -6.53
N GLY A 53 -5.60 -10.06 -7.07
CA GLY A 53 -5.36 -11.46 -6.71
C GLY A 53 -4.89 -12.27 -7.92
N PRO A 54 -4.82 -13.61 -7.79
CA PRO A 54 -4.55 -14.50 -8.91
C PRO A 54 -5.49 -14.20 -10.08
N GLU A 55 -4.96 -14.16 -11.30
CA GLU A 55 -5.69 -13.86 -12.54
C GLU A 55 -6.18 -12.40 -12.69
N ALA A 56 -5.95 -11.52 -11.71
CA ALA A 56 -6.23 -10.09 -11.88
C ALA A 56 -5.26 -9.49 -12.91
N THR A 57 -5.77 -8.63 -13.80
CA THR A 57 -4.93 -7.91 -14.75
C THR A 57 -4.53 -6.56 -14.18
N LEU A 58 -3.22 -6.35 -13.96
CA LEU A 58 -2.67 -5.07 -13.50
C LEU A 58 -2.14 -4.29 -14.71
N VAL A 59 -2.71 -3.11 -14.95
CA VAL A 59 -2.20 -2.16 -15.94
C VAL A 59 -1.13 -1.30 -15.29
N MET A 60 0.10 -1.35 -15.81
CA MET A 60 1.21 -0.55 -15.29
C MET A 60 2.14 -0.06 -16.39
N SER A 61 2.91 0.98 -16.09
CA SER A 61 3.93 1.51 -17.00
C SER A 61 5.15 0.58 -17.05
N ARG A 62 5.78 0.45 -18.22
CA ARG A 62 7.09 -0.21 -18.35
C ARG A 62 8.21 0.51 -17.58
N ALA A 63 8.03 1.80 -17.30
CA ALA A 63 8.98 2.60 -16.53
C ALA A 63 8.70 2.59 -15.02
N SER A 64 7.75 1.77 -14.55
CA SER A 64 7.47 1.64 -13.13
C SER A 64 8.68 1.16 -12.33
N HIS A 65 8.75 1.52 -11.05
CA HIS A 65 9.82 1.05 -10.18
C HIS A 65 9.76 -0.47 -9.99
N MET A 66 10.91 -1.10 -9.72
CA MET A 66 11.04 -2.56 -9.54
C MET A 66 10.07 -3.14 -8.50
N SER A 67 9.70 -2.35 -7.49
CA SER A 67 8.70 -2.73 -6.48
C SER A 67 7.32 -3.04 -7.06
N VAL A 68 6.90 -2.39 -8.15
CA VAL A 68 5.60 -2.65 -8.77
C VAL A 68 5.59 -4.01 -9.46
N PHE A 69 6.68 -4.37 -10.14
CA PHE A 69 6.84 -5.69 -10.76
C PHE A 69 6.86 -6.80 -9.70
N ASN A 70 7.59 -6.60 -8.60
CA ASN A 70 7.62 -7.54 -7.48
C ASN A 70 6.24 -7.70 -6.83
N ALA A 71 5.49 -6.61 -6.72
CA ALA A 71 4.13 -6.64 -6.17
C ALA A 71 3.16 -7.42 -7.05
N ALA A 72 3.21 -7.21 -8.37
CA ALA A 72 2.39 -7.96 -9.31
C ALA A 72 2.71 -9.46 -9.28
N ALA A 73 4.00 -9.80 -9.23
CA ALA A 73 4.45 -11.19 -9.11
C ALA A 73 3.97 -11.83 -7.79
N ALA A 74 4.08 -11.12 -6.67
CA ALA A 74 3.61 -11.61 -5.37
C ALA A 74 2.09 -11.79 -5.32
N ALA A 75 1.34 -10.93 -6.01
CA ALA A 75 -0.12 -11.01 -6.09
C ALA A 75 -0.63 -12.05 -7.12
N GLY A 76 0.24 -12.62 -7.96
CA GLY A 76 -0.15 -13.51 -9.05
C GLY A 76 -0.92 -12.80 -10.17
N ALA A 77 -0.69 -11.50 -10.34
CA ALA A 77 -1.40 -10.68 -11.31
C ALA A 77 -0.79 -10.81 -12.72
N LEU A 78 -1.65 -10.84 -13.74
CA LEU A 78 -1.24 -10.75 -15.14
C LEU A 78 -0.84 -9.30 -15.48
N LEU A 79 0.37 -9.13 -16.01
CA LEU A 79 0.91 -7.81 -16.36
C LEU A 79 0.45 -7.37 -17.74
N LEU A 80 -0.37 -6.31 -17.80
CA LEU A 80 -0.64 -5.60 -19.05
C LEU A 80 0.27 -4.37 -19.13
N LEU A 81 1.26 -4.43 -20.01
CA LEU A 81 2.18 -3.34 -20.32
C LEU A 81 1.77 -2.73 -21.66
N PRO A 82 0.92 -1.69 -21.70
CA PRO A 82 0.54 -1.08 -22.97
C PRO A 82 1.79 -0.64 -23.74
N CYS A 83 1.92 -1.15 -24.97
CA CYS A 83 2.88 -0.63 -25.94
C CYS A 83 2.43 0.78 -26.33
N ARG A 84 3.38 1.67 -26.60
CA ARG A 84 3.14 3.09 -26.91
C ARG A 84 2.06 3.25 -28.01
N ALA A 85 1.16 4.22 -27.82
CA ALA A 85 0.55 4.95 -28.94
C ALA A 85 1.61 5.82 -29.62
#